data_AF-A0AAU3T7N7-F1
#
_entry.id   AF-A0AAU3T7N7-F1
#
_cell.length_a   1.000
_cell.length_b   1.000
_cell.length_c   1.000
_cell.angle_alpha   90.00
_cell.angle_beta   90.00
_cell.angle_gamma   90.00
#
_symmetry.space_group_name_H-M   'P 1'
#
loop_
_entity.id
_entity.type
_entity.pdbx_description
1 polymer ?
#
loop_
_entity_poly.entity_id
_entity_poly.type
_entity_poly.pdbx_seq_one_letter_code
_entity_poly.pdbx_strand_id
1 'polypeptide(L)' 'MDIDPHEVVSVEMDWDLLEHPYTRRVTRLQLGELLLQQDDMADQTEAEEEN' A
#
# COMPACT_ATOMS: atom_id res chain seq x y z
N MET A 1 -9.95 -8.32 -19.65
CA MET A 1 -8.93 -7.26 -19.68
C MET A 1 -7.66 -7.91 -19.18
N ASP A 2 -6.62 -7.99 -20.00
CA ASP A 2 -5.28 -8.32 -19.49
C ASP A 2 -4.75 -7.08 -18.76
N ILE A 3 -4.39 -7.26 -17.50
CA ILE A 3 -3.72 -6.24 -16.70
C ILE A 3 -2.22 -6.48 -16.88
N ASP A 4 -1.48 -5.50 -17.38
CA ASP A 4 -0.02 -5.60 -17.48
C ASP A 4 0.61 -5.45 -16.08
N PRO A 5 1.25 -6.50 -15.53
CA PRO A 5 1.88 -6.44 -14.21
C PRO A 5 3.06 -5.47 -14.14
N HIS A 6 3.64 -5.10 -15.28
CA HIS A 6 4.76 -4.17 -15.39
C HIS A 6 4.33 -2.73 -15.67
N GLU A 7 3.02 -2.46 -15.84
CA GLU A 7 2.50 -1.10 -15.94
C GLU A 7 2.90 -0.30 -14.70
N VAL A 8 3.51 0.87 -14.93
CA VAL A 8 3.92 1.78 -13.86
C VAL A 8 2.75 2.68 -13.49
N VAL A 9 2.32 2.62 -12.24
CA VAL A 9 1.29 3.45 -11.63
C VAL A 9 1.91 4.41 -10.60
N SER A 10 1.22 5.50 -10.29
CA SER A 10 1.58 6.41 -9.19
C SER A 10 0.64 6.15 -8.02
N VAL A 11 1.22 5.94 -6.84
CA VAL A 11 0.50 5.75 -5.58
C VAL A 11 0.76 6.98 -4.73
N GLU A 12 -0.31 7.57 -4.23
CA GLU A 12 -0.25 8.67 -3.26
C GLU A 12 -0.63 8.10 -1.90
N MET A 13 0.21 8.35 -0.90
CA MET A 13 -0.05 8.00 0.48
C MET A 13 -0.19 9.29 1.29
N ASP A 14 -1.31 9.40 1.97
CA ASP A 14 -1.66 10.55 2.79
C ASP A 14 -2.09 10.04 4.17
N TRP A 15 -1.37 10.42 5.22
CA TRP A 15 -1.65 10.05 6.60
C TRP A 15 -1.29 11.21 7.53
N ASP A 16 -1.90 11.25 8.71
CA ASP A 16 -1.97 12.42 9.59
C ASP A 16 -0.62 13.06 9.99
N LEU A 17 0.48 12.31 9.89
CA LEU A 17 1.83 12.75 10.26
C LEU A 17 2.64 13.33 9.09
N LEU A 18 2.10 13.34 7.87
CA LEU A 18 2.79 13.89 6.69
C LEU A 18 2.54 15.39 6.55
N GLU A 19 3.61 16.16 6.34
CA GLU A 19 3.49 17.58 5.98
C GLU A 19 2.88 17.76 4.58
N HIS A 20 3.16 16.82 3.67
CA HIS A 20 2.65 16.76 2.30
C HIS A 20 2.44 15.30 1.88
N PRO A 21 1.47 15.00 0.98
CA PRO A 21 1.25 13.66 0.47
C PRO A 21 2.54 13.07 -0.13
N TYR A 22 2.82 11.82 0.19
CA TYR A 22 3.97 11.10 -0.35
C TYR A 22 3.55 10.33 -1.60
N THR A 23 4.09 10.71 -2.76
CA THR A 23 3.83 10.03 -4.03
C THR A 23 5.01 9.13 -4.43
N ARG A 24 4.72 7.88 -4.81
CA ARG A 24 5.71 6.93 -5.33
C ARG A 24 5.21 6.24 -6.59
N ARG A 25 6.13 6.00 -7.54
CA ARG A 25 5.86 5.20 -8.74
C ARG A 25 6.24 3.74 -8.49
N VAL A 26 5.34 2.83 -8.80
CA VAL A 26 5.51 1.37 -8.64
C VAL A 26 4.91 0.63 -9.83
N THR A 27 5.33 -0.60 -10.06
CA THR A 27 4.61 -1.47 -11.00
C THR A 27 3.30 -1.99 -10.38
N ARG A 28 2.35 -2.44 -11.19
CA ARG A 28 1.14 -3.10 -10.65
C ARG A 28 1.45 -4.33 -9.81
N LEU A 29 2.48 -5.10 -10.17
CA LEU A 29 2.95 -6.21 -9.35
C LEU A 29 3.38 -5.73 -7.96
N GLN A 30 4.23 -4.71 -7.91
CA GLN A 30 4.71 -4.13 -6.66
C GLN A 30 3.58 -3.49 -5.83
N LEU A 31 2.59 -2.89 -6.48
CA LEU A 31 1.39 -2.40 -5.81
C LEU A 31 0.63 -3.55 -5.13
N GLY A 32 0.46 -4.69 -5.81
CA GLY A 32 -0.18 -5.87 -5.22
C GLY A 32 0.56 -6.38 -3.98
N GLU A 33 1.89 -6.46 -4.03
CA GLU A 33 2.72 -6.84 -2.88
C GLU A 33 2.57 -5.86 -1.70
N LEU A 34 2.55 -4.55 -1.98
CA LEU A 34 2.37 -3.52 -0.95
C LEU A 34 0.98 -3.60 -0.28
N LEU A 35 -0.07 -3.85 -1.05
CA LEU A 35 -1.43 -3.99 -0.52
C LEU A 35 -1.54 -5.22 0.39
N LEU A 36 -0.94 -6.35 0.00
CA LEU A 36 -0.90 -7.55 0.84
C LEU A 36 -0.14 -7.29 2.16
N GLN A 37 1.00 -6.59 2.10
CA GLN A 37 1.73 -6.23 3.31
C GLN A 37 0.93 -5.30 4.23
N GLN A 38 0.13 -4.39 3.67
CA GLN A 38 -0.72 -3.50 4.48
C GLN A 38 -1.86 -4.27 5.15
N ASP A 39 -2.46 -5.24 4.46
CA ASP A 39 -3.48 -6.14 5.01
C ASP A 39 -2.90 -6.94 6.19
N ASP A 40 -1.74 -7.57 6.01
CA ASP A 40 -1.05 -8.33 7.06
C ASP A 40 -0.72 -7.46 8.30
N MET A 41 -0.33 -6.19 8.09
CA MET A 41 -0.03 -5.26 9.19
C MET A 41 -1.30 -4.79 9.91
N ALA A 42 -2.41 -4.61 9.18
CA ALA A 42 -3.70 -4.24 9.77
C ALA A 42 -4.20 -5.36 10.69
N ASP A 43 -4.15 -6.61 10.23
CA ASP A 43 -4.51 -7.80 11.00
C ASP A 43 -3.68 -7.92 12.30
N GLN A 44 -2.37 -7.63 12.22
CA GLN A 44 -1.49 -7.65 13.39
C GLN A 44 -1.83 -6.54 14.39
N THR A 45 -2.13 -5.35 13.89
CA THR A 45 -2.45 -4.20 14.76
C THR A 45 -3.77 -4.44 15.51
N GLU A 46 -4.79 -4.99 14.84
CA GLU A 46 -6.07 -5.33 15.47
C GLU A 46 -5.90 -6.40 16.56
N ALA A 47 -5.09 -7.44 16.29
CA ALA A 47 -4.79 -8.50 17.27
C ALA A 47 -4.01 -7.99 18.50
N GLU A 48 -3.23 -6.92 18.37
CA GLU A 48 -2.50 -6.30 19.48
C GLU A 48 -3.40 -5.39 20.33
N GLU A 49 -4.40 -4.73 19.73
CA GLU A 49 -5.36 -3.87 20.46
C GLU A 49 -6.42 -4.67 21.25
N GLU A 50 -6.67 -5.93 20.87
CA GLU A 50 -7.63 -6.81 21.56
C GLU A 50 -7.05 -7.57 22.79
N ASN A 51 -5.76 -7.40 23.12
CA ASN A 51 -5.10 -7.99 24.31
C ASN A 51 -4.89 -7.00 25.46
#